data_AF-A0A2K3N8Z9-F1
#
_entry.id   AF-A0A2K3N8Z9-F1
#
_cell.length_a   1.000
_cell.length_b   1.000
_cell.length_c   1.000
_cell.angle_alpha   90.00
_cell.angle_beta   90.00
_cell.angle_gamma   90.00
#
_symmetry.space_group_name_H-M   'P 1'
#
loop_
_entity.id
_entity.type
_entity.pdbx_description
1 polymer ?
#
loop_
_entity_poly.entity_id
_entity_poly.type
_entity_poly.pdbx_seq_one_letter_code
_entity_poly.pdbx_strand_id
1 'polypeptide(L)'
;MESVEYQPNSRLAAVYFNGGNANLLRIHEQVSLGDLKQQLTQINRRLNPGDPRTVTDVEYRRPSGTSNNGTLLFTNVKLRNNGDVITMFFVFSEFRSYVPIELDAKLVRSVENILSCMIPPNRPRTYDEIAAPMVRPEEDEVEAISLSDP
;
A
#
# COMPACT_ATOMS: atom_id res chain seq x y z
N MET A 1 -12.75 1.25 22.86
CA MET A 1 -12.75 0.17 21.86
C MET A 1 -13.97 0.36 20.99
N GLU A 2 -13.77 0.68 19.72
CA GLU A 2 -14.87 0.88 18.77
C GLU A 2 -15.48 -0.49 18.45
N SER A 3 -16.77 -0.66 18.75
CA SER A 3 -17.49 -1.92 18.53
C SER A 3 -17.60 -2.18 17.03
N VAL A 4 -17.06 -3.29 16.57
CA VAL A 4 -17.19 -3.72 15.17
C VAL A 4 -18.62 -4.22 14.94
N GLU A 5 -19.52 -3.30 14.58
CA GLU A 5 -20.93 -3.54 14.32
C GLU A 5 -21.11 -4.70 13.31
N TYR A 6 -22.06 -5.61 13.60
CA TYR A 6 -22.32 -6.76 12.75
C TYR A 6 -22.99 -6.30 11.45
N GLN A 7 -22.29 -6.44 10.33
CA GLN A 7 -22.86 -6.25 9.00
C GLN A 7 -23.01 -7.61 8.31
N PRO A 8 -24.22 -8.00 7.88
CA PRO A 8 -24.39 -9.22 7.09
C PRO A 8 -23.54 -9.16 5.81
N ASN A 9 -23.02 -10.31 5.36
CA ASN A 9 -22.12 -10.43 4.20
C ASN A 9 -20.83 -9.61 4.35
N SER A 10 -20.22 -9.63 5.55
CA SER A 10 -18.93 -8.99 5.79
C SER A 10 -17.97 -9.91 6.53
N ARG A 11 -16.68 -9.85 6.16
CA ARG A 11 -15.59 -10.58 6.81
C ARG A 11 -14.69 -9.63 7.58
N LEU A 12 -14.21 -10.09 8.73
CA LEU A 12 -13.16 -9.39 9.46
C LEU A 12 -11.86 -9.49 8.67
N ALA A 13 -11.18 -8.37 8.47
CA ALA A 13 -9.91 -8.27 7.77
C ALA A 13 -8.93 -7.39 8.56
N ALA A 14 -7.67 -7.80 8.56
CA ALA A 14 -6.56 -6.97 9.00
C ALA A 14 -5.90 -6.38 7.75
N VAL A 15 -6.03 -5.07 7.55
CA VAL A 15 -5.53 -4.38 6.36
C VAL A 15 -4.29 -3.57 6.70
N TYR A 16 -3.20 -3.86 5.98
CA TYR A 16 -1.92 -3.17 6.06
C TYR A 16 -1.78 -2.24 4.86
N PHE A 17 -1.92 -0.94 5.06
CA PHE A 17 -1.71 0.05 4.00
C PHE A 17 -0.22 0.38 3.89
N ASN A 18 0.37 0.14 2.71
CA ASN A 18 1.80 0.37 2.43
C ASN A 18 2.77 -0.25 3.48
N GLY A 19 2.43 -1.43 4.02
CA GLY A 19 3.25 -2.11 5.04
C GLY A 19 3.24 -1.45 6.43
N GLY A 20 2.30 -0.51 6.68
CA GLY A 20 2.10 0.09 7.99
C GLY A 20 1.40 -0.86 8.99
N ASN A 21 0.80 -0.30 10.04
CA ASN A 21 0.11 -1.09 11.07
C ASN A 21 -1.17 -1.74 10.52
N ALA A 22 -1.54 -2.88 11.13
CA ALA A 22 -2.79 -3.57 10.84
C ALA A 22 -3.99 -2.71 11.25
N ASN A 23 -4.93 -2.53 10.32
CA ASN A 23 -6.22 -1.90 10.58
C ASN A 23 -7.29 -3.00 10.57
N LEU A 24 -7.84 -3.32 11.75
CA LEU A 24 -8.84 -4.38 11.89
C LEU A 24 -10.23 -3.82 11.57
N LEU A 25 -10.86 -4.34 10.52
CA LEU A 25 -12.07 -3.77 9.95
C LEU A 25 -12.91 -4.82 9.22
N ARG A 26 -14.18 -4.49 8.92
CA ARG A 26 -15.07 -5.34 8.13
C ARG A 26 -15.01 -4.94 6.66
N ILE A 27 -14.82 -5.93 5.79
CA ILE A 27 -14.93 -5.78 4.32
C ILE A 27 -16.16 -6.55 3.83
N HIS A 28 -16.78 -6.08 2.75
CA HIS A 28 -17.93 -6.78 2.17
C HIS A 28 -17.45 -8.03 1.44
N GLU A 29 -18.18 -9.12 1.63
CA GLU A 29 -17.99 -10.36 0.87
C GLU A 29 -18.67 -10.25 -0.50
N GLN A 30 -18.30 -11.13 -1.43
CA GLN A 30 -18.91 -11.22 -2.78
C GLN A 30 -18.80 -9.94 -3.63
N VAL A 31 -17.71 -9.20 -3.45
CA VAL A 31 -17.40 -7.98 -4.21
C VAL A 31 -16.47 -8.27 -5.39
N SER A 32 -16.50 -7.41 -6.42
CA SER A 32 -15.46 -7.44 -7.46
C SER A 32 -14.11 -6.93 -6.91
N LEU A 33 -13.02 -7.15 -7.63
CA LEU A 33 -11.71 -6.59 -7.26
C LEU A 33 -11.73 -5.05 -7.29
N GLY A 34 -12.48 -4.45 -8.21
CA GLY A 34 -12.65 -3.00 -8.30
C GLY A 34 -13.36 -2.45 -7.06
N ASP A 35 -14.46 -3.10 -6.66
CA ASP A 35 -15.24 -2.71 -5.49
C ASP A 35 -14.44 -2.89 -4.19
N LEU A 36 -13.65 -3.97 -4.07
CA LEU A 36 -12.75 -4.18 -2.94
C LEU A 36 -11.73 -3.04 -2.84
N LYS A 37 -11.06 -2.68 -3.93
CA LYS A 37 -10.09 -1.56 -3.96
C LYS A 37 -10.77 -0.22 -3.61
N GLN A 38 -11.99 0.00 -4.10
CA GLN A 38 -12.77 1.19 -3.78
C GLN A 38 -13.14 1.23 -2.30
N GLN A 39 -13.59 0.12 -1.73
CA GLN A 39 -13.91 -0.01 -0.30
C GLN A 39 -12.67 0.30 0.56
N LEU A 40 -11.53 -0.32 0.25
CA LEU A 40 -10.28 -0.07 0.97
C LEU A 40 -9.80 1.38 0.82
N THR A 41 -10.01 2.00 -0.33
CA THR A 41 -9.72 3.43 -0.55
C THR A 41 -10.61 4.31 0.33
N GLN A 42 -11.92 4.02 0.41
CA GLN A 42 -12.84 4.77 1.27
C GLN A 42 -12.46 4.62 2.75
N ILE A 43 -12.07 3.42 3.16
CA ILE A 43 -11.57 3.15 4.51
C ILE A 43 -10.31 3.97 4.79
N ASN A 44 -9.32 3.96 3.88
CA ASN A 44 -8.11 4.77 4.06
C ASN A 44 -8.44 6.27 4.21
N ARG A 45 -9.39 6.80 3.43
CA ARG A 45 -9.81 8.21 3.55
C ARG A 45 -10.50 8.53 4.87
N ARG A 46 -11.17 7.56 5.48
CA ARG A 46 -11.77 7.72 6.82
C ARG A 46 -10.70 7.70 7.91
N LEU A 47 -9.73 6.78 7.79
CA LEU A 47 -8.61 6.65 8.75
C LEU A 47 -7.62 7.81 8.64
N ASN A 48 -7.38 8.29 7.41
CA ASN A 48 -6.45 9.35 7.08
C ASN A 48 -7.17 10.45 6.26
N PRO A 49 -7.95 11.32 6.92
CA PRO A 49 -8.66 12.40 6.24
C PRO A 49 -7.69 13.28 5.44
N GLY A 50 -8.04 13.54 4.18
CA GLY A 50 -7.22 14.35 3.27
C GLY A 50 -6.13 13.58 2.52
N ASP A 51 -5.94 12.27 2.76
CA ASP A 51 -5.05 11.45 1.94
C ASP A 51 -5.68 11.20 0.55
N PRO A 52 -5.10 11.75 -0.54
CA PRO A 52 -5.66 11.61 -1.87
C PRO A 52 -5.32 10.27 -2.54
N ARG A 53 -4.55 9.40 -1.87
CA ARG A 53 -4.13 8.12 -2.43
C ARG A 53 -5.28 7.14 -2.56
N THR A 54 -5.21 6.30 -3.58
CA THR A 54 -6.16 5.23 -3.86
C THR A 54 -5.45 3.88 -3.91
N VAL A 55 -6.18 2.82 -3.59
CA VAL A 55 -5.65 1.46 -3.60
C VAL A 55 -5.53 0.96 -5.03
N THR A 56 -4.33 0.59 -5.46
CA THR A 56 -4.07 0.07 -6.82
C THR A 56 -3.78 -1.40 -6.85
N ASP A 57 -3.14 -1.93 -5.81
CA ASP A 57 -2.83 -3.35 -5.67
C ASP A 57 -3.28 -3.85 -4.29
N VAL A 58 -3.72 -5.10 -4.27
CA VAL A 58 -4.07 -5.82 -3.05
C VAL A 58 -3.47 -7.21 -3.13
N GLU A 59 -2.78 -7.61 -2.08
CA GLU A 59 -2.32 -8.98 -1.85
C GLU A 59 -3.01 -9.49 -0.59
N TYR A 60 -3.30 -10.79 -0.54
CA TYR A 60 -3.76 -11.43 0.69
C TYR A 60 -2.75 -12.46 1.16
N ARG A 61 -2.65 -12.64 2.48
CA ARG A 61 -1.78 -13.66 3.06
C ARG A 61 -2.55 -14.97 3.15
N ARG A 62 -2.26 -15.88 2.24
CA ARG A 62 -2.90 -17.20 2.15
C ARG A 62 -2.26 -18.16 3.17
N PRO A 63 -3.04 -18.81 4.04
CA PRO A 63 -2.56 -19.93 4.84
C PRO A 63 -2.04 -21.05 3.93
N SER A 64 -0.80 -21.47 4.16
CA SER A 64 -0.08 -22.45 3.33
C SER A 64 0.24 -23.76 4.07
N GLY A 65 0.05 -23.79 5.39
CA GLY A 65 0.30 -24.94 6.24
C GLY A 65 0.68 -24.49 7.66
N THR A 66 1.23 -25.41 8.44
CA THR A 66 1.77 -25.14 9.77
C THR A 66 3.24 -25.53 9.84
N SER A 67 4.05 -24.76 10.55
CA SER A 67 5.42 -25.15 10.90
C SER A 67 5.42 -26.26 11.95
N ASN A 68 6.60 -26.84 12.19
CA ASN A 68 6.83 -27.90 13.18
C ASN A 68 6.44 -27.52 14.63
N ASN A 69 6.42 -26.23 14.95
CA ASN A 69 5.97 -25.69 16.24
C ASN A 69 4.48 -25.28 16.27
N GLY A 70 3.72 -25.57 15.21
CA GLY A 70 2.28 -25.28 15.11
C GLY A 70 1.92 -23.85 14.70
N THR A 71 2.89 -23.00 14.33
CA THR A 71 2.61 -21.66 13.80
C THR A 71 2.04 -21.76 12.38
N LEU A 72 0.99 -20.98 12.07
CA LEU A 72 0.42 -20.94 10.74
C LEU A 72 1.37 -20.20 9.79
N LEU A 73 1.70 -20.83 8.66
CA LEU A 73 2.56 -20.25 7.63
C LEU A 73 1.72 -19.58 6.56
N PHE A 74 2.18 -18.42 6.09
CA PHE A 74 1.48 -17.64 5.09
C PHE A 74 2.32 -17.41 3.85
N THR A 75 1.63 -17.32 2.71
CA THR A 75 2.21 -16.90 1.43
C THR A 75 1.40 -15.74 0.88
N ASN A 76 2.09 -14.72 0.36
CA ASN A 76 1.40 -13.58 -0.23
C ASN A 76 0.89 -13.94 -1.63
N VAL A 77 -0.38 -13.63 -1.87
CA VAL A 77 -1.04 -13.89 -3.15
C VAL A 77 -1.64 -12.58 -3.66
N LYS A 78 -1.15 -12.12 -4.82
CA LYS A 78 -1.66 -10.92 -5.48
C LYS A 78 -3.02 -11.17 -6.12
N LEU A 79 -3.99 -10.32 -5.81
CA LEU A 79 -5.32 -10.33 -6.44
C LEU A 79 -5.24 -9.63 -7.79
N ARG A 80 -5.35 -10.39 -8.89
CA ARG A 80 -5.25 -9.90 -10.27
C ARG A 80 -6.62 -9.76 -10.93
N ASN A 81 -7.59 -10.58 -10.52
CA ASN A 81 -8.93 -10.60 -11.12
C ASN A 81 -10.01 -10.96 -10.08
N ASN A 82 -11.27 -10.94 -10.50
CA ASN A 82 -12.42 -11.27 -9.63
C ASN A 82 -12.41 -12.74 -9.15
N GLY A 83 -11.88 -13.66 -9.96
CA GLY A 83 -11.72 -15.07 -9.56
C GLY A 83 -10.73 -15.23 -8.40
N ASP A 84 -9.68 -14.42 -8.33
CA ASP A 84 -8.76 -14.42 -7.19
C ASP A 84 -9.45 -13.92 -5.91
N VAL A 85 -10.34 -12.93 -6.01
CA VAL A 85 -11.14 -12.42 -4.88
C VAL A 85 -12.09 -13.50 -4.38
N ILE A 86 -12.78 -14.19 -5.30
CA ILE A 86 -13.65 -15.33 -4.96
C ILE A 86 -12.83 -16.42 -4.25
N THR A 87 -11.65 -16.75 -4.80
CA THR A 87 -10.74 -17.75 -4.23
C THR A 87 -10.28 -17.34 -2.83
N MET A 88 -9.95 -16.07 -2.61
CA MET A 88 -9.58 -15.54 -1.30
C MET A 88 -10.70 -15.77 -0.28
N PHE A 89 -11.94 -15.36 -0.58
CA PHE A 89 -13.05 -15.58 0.34
C PHE A 89 -13.33 -17.07 0.58
N PHE A 90 -13.23 -17.91 -0.46
CA PHE A 90 -13.39 -19.35 -0.34
C PHE A 90 -12.32 -20.00 0.54
N VAL A 91 -11.05 -19.62 0.39
CA VAL A 91 -9.97 -20.10 1.27
C VAL A 91 -10.29 -19.77 2.72
N PHE A 92 -10.80 -18.58 3.00
CA PHE A 92 -11.13 -18.13 4.35
C PHE A 92 -12.51 -18.56 4.87
N SER A 93 -13.39 -19.11 4.03
CA SER A 93 -14.65 -19.71 4.49
C SER A 93 -14.42 -21.06 5.19
N GLU A 94 -13.40 -21.80 4.77
CA GLU A 94 -12.98 -23.06 5.41
C GLU A 94 -12.38 -22.84 6.81
N PHE A 95 -11.85 -21.65 7.07
CA PHE A 95 -11.38 -21.28 8.40
C PHE A 95 -12.53 -20.67 9.22
N ARG A 96 -12.62 -21.08 10.49
CA ARG A 96 -13.60 -20.50 11.44
C ARG A 96 -13.55 -18.97 11.40
N SER A 97 -14.69 -18.34 11.64
CA SER A 97 -14.91 -16.88 11.62
C SER A 97 -13.96 -16.05 12.49
N TYR A 98 -13.12 -16.69 13.31
CA TYR A 98 -12.18 -16.06 14.21
C TYR A 98 -10.86 -15.61 13.56
N VAL A 99 -10.52 -16.08 12.35
CA VAL A 99 -9.28 -15.64 11.66
C VAL A 99 -9.62 -14.53 10.66
N PRO A 100 -9.07 -13.30 10.85
CA PRO A 100 -9.22 -12.23 9.88
C PRO A 100 -8.52 -12.56 8.57
N ILE A 101 -9.04 -12.04 7.46
CA ILE A 101 -8.30 -12.02 6.20
C ILE A 101 -7.20 -10.97 6.32
N GLU A 102 -5.94 -11.37 6.14
CA GLU A 102 -4.83 -10.42 6.12
C GLU A 102 -4.63 -9.89 4.70
N LEU A 103 -4.74 -8.56 4.54
CA LEU A 103 -4.64 -7.86 3.26
C LEU A 103 -3.51 -6.83 3.30
N ASP A 104 -2.60 -6.91 2.34
CA ASP A 104 -1.59 -5.88 2.07
C ASP A 104 -2.06 -5.01 0.90
N ALA A 105 -2.39 -3.74 1.18
CA ALA A 105 -2.94 -2.81 0.21
C ALA A 105 -1.92 -1.71 -0.14
N LYS A 106 -1.65 -1.53 -1.44
CA LYS A 106 -0.76 -0.47 -1.93
C LYS A 106 -1.56 0.78 -2.32
N LEU A 107 -1.20 1.89 -1.71
CA LEU A 107 -1.78 3.22 -1.94
C LEU A 107 -0.85 4.04 -2.83
N VAL A 108 -1.39 4.58 -3.93
CA VAL A 108 -0.68 5.50 -4.82
C VAL A 108 -1.50 6.75 -5.07
N ARG A 109 -0.86 7.86 -5.44
CA ARG A 109 -1.56 9.08 -5.87
C ARG A 109 -1.89 8.95 -7.36
N SER A 110 -3.06 9.45 -7.76
CA SER A 110 -3.35 9.63 -9.18
C SER A 110 -2.47 10.73 -9.77
N VAL A 111 -2.30 10.74 -11.10
CA VAL A 111 -1.54 11.78 -11.79
C VAL A 111 -2.14 13.16 -11.51
N GLU A 112 -3.47 13.27 -11.54
CA GLU A 112 -4.19 14.51 -11.25
C GLU A 112 -3.92 14.99 -9.82
N ASN A 113 -3.95 14.09 -8.84
CA ASN A 113 -3.65 14.41 -7.44
C ASN A 113 -2.18 14.78 -7.23
N ILE A 114 -1.27 14.20 -8.02
CA ILE A 114 0.14 14.62 -8.01
C ILE A 114 0.24 16.04 -8.56
N LEU A 115 -0.35 16.30 -9.73
CA LEU A 115 -0.33 17.60 -10.40
C LEU A 115 -0.97 18.69 -9.53
N SER A 116 -2.08 18.40 -8.85
CA SER A 116 -2.75 19.35 -7.97
C SER A 116 -1.95 19.70 -6.71
N CYS A 117 -1.02 18.82 -6.30
CA CYS A 117 -0.09 19.08 -5.20
C CYS A 117 1.20 19.76 -5.65
N MET A 118 1.45 19.88 -6.96
CA MET A 118 2.63 20.60 -7.45
C MET A 118 2.42 22.10 -7.28
N ILE A 119 3.42 22.78 -6.72
CA ILE A 119 3.48 24.24 -6.74
C ILE A 119 3.92 24.64 -8.16
N PRO A 120 3.05 25.24 -8.98
CA PRO A 120 3.47 25.71 -10.29
C PRO A 120 4.53 26.80 -10.12
N PRO A 121 5.55 26.86 -10.99
CA PRO A 121 6.52 27.95 -10.92
C PRO A 121 5.79 29.27 -11.20
N ASN A 122 6.10 30.30 -10.40
CA ASN A 122 5.46 31.62 -10.50
C ASN A 122 5.64 32.31 -11.86
N ARG A 123 6.54 31.77 -12.70
CA ARG A 123 6.74 32.15 -14.11
C ARG A 123 7.31 30.95 -14.88
N PRO A 124 7.21 30.95 -16.22
CA PRO A 124 7.98 30.04 -17.05
C PRO A 124 9.48 30.13 -16.72
N ARG A 125 10.14 28.98 -16.61
CA ARG A 125 11.61 28.92 -16.50
C ARG A 125 12.21 29.01 -17.89
N THR A 126 13.31 29.74 -18.03
CA THR A 126 14.09 29.75 -19.27
C THR A 126 14.86 28.43 -19.42
N TYR A 127 15.35 28.14 -20.62
CA TYR A 127 16.18 26.96 -20.86
C TYR A 127 17.41 26.95 -19.94
N ASP A 128 18.10 28.08 -19.82
CA ASP A 128 19.29 28.22 -18.98
C ASP A 128 19.00 27.96 -17.50
N GLU A 129 17.85 28.42 -16.99
CA GLU A 129 17.42 28.17 -15.61
C GLU A 129 17.13 26.70 -15.32
N ILE A 130 16.71 25.95 -16.34
CA ILE A 130 16.48 24.50 -16.24
C ILE A 130 17.80 23.74 -16.40
N ALA A 131 18.68 24.19 -17.29
CA ALA A 131 19.94 23.52 -17.63
C ALA A 131 21.04 23.74 -16.58
N ALA A 132 21.08 24.90 -15.91
CA ALA A 132 22.09 25.23 -14.91
C ALA A 132 22.30 24.15 -13.82
N PRO A 133 21.25 23.59 -13.18
CA PRO A 133 21.44 22.52 -12.18
C PRO A 133 21.75 21.14 -12.78
N MET A 134 21.63 20.95 -14.10
CA MET A 134 21.99 19.69 -14.77
C MET A 134 23.47 19.60 -15.13
N VAL A 135 24.20 20.72 -15.02
CA VAL A 135 25.65 20.76 -15.18
C VAL A 135 26.27 20.09 -13.95
N ARG A 136 26.98 18.98 -14.18
CA ARG A 136 27.74 18.33 -13.12
C ARG A 136 28.76 19.34 -12.56
N PRO A 137 28.90 19.48 -11.24
CA PRO A 137 30.03 20.23 -10.71
C PRO A 137 31.31 19.60 -11.27
N GLU A 138 32.24 20.42 -11.76
CA GLU A 138 33.59 19.94 -12.02
C GLU A 138 34.09 19.34 -10.70
N GLU A 139 34.65 18.13 -10.77
CA GLU A 139 35.22 17.47 -9.61
C GLU A 139 36.24 18.44 -9.01
N ASP A 140 35.89 19.06 -7.87
CA ASP A 140 36.84 19.87 -7.12
C ASP A 140 38.07 19.01 -6.94
N GLU A 141 39.20 19.44 -7.54
CA GLU A 141 40.49 18.80 -7.36
C GLU A 141 40.73 18.73 -5.85
N VAL A 142 40.50 17.56 -5.26
CA VAL A 142 40.82 17.29 -3.88
C VAL A 142 42.33 17.50 -3.75
N GLU A 143 42.74 18.63 -3.16
CA GLU A 143 44.13 18.85 -2.77
C GLU A 143 44.58 17.60 -2.01
N ALA A 144 45.49 16.84 -2.63
CA ALA A 144 46.02 15.64 -2.04
C ALA A 144 46.72 16.01 -0.74
N ILE A 145 46.04 15.78 0.39
CA ILE A 145 46.62 15.88 1.71
C ILE A 145 47.73 14.82 1.75
N SER A 146 48.96 15.26 1.59
CA SER A 146 50.13 14.39 1.63
C SER A 146 50.30 13.89 3.06
N LEU A 147 49.85 12.66 3.30
CA LEU A 147 50.21 11.88 4.48
C LEU A 147 51.69 11.53 4.38
N SER A 148 52.55 12.44 4.82
CA SER A 148 53.93 12.12 5.17
C SER A 148 54.05 12.17 6.69
N ASP A 149 53.96 10.99 7.29
CA ASP A 149 54.39 10.72 8.67
C ASP A 149 55.91 10.99 8.80
N PRO A 150 56.38 11.45 9.98
CA PRO A 150 56.72 10.53 11.07
C PRO A 150 56.12 10.87 12.44
#